data_AF-A0A2E8VCI1-F1
#
_entry.id   AF-A0A2E8VCI1-F1
#
_cell.length_a   1.000
_cell.length_b   1.000
_cell.length_c   1.000
_cell.angle_alpha   90.00
_cell.angle_beta   90.00
_cell.angle_gamma   90.00
#
_symmetry.space_group_name_H-M   'P 1'
#
loop_
_entity.id
_entity.type
_entity.pdbx_description
1 polymer ?
#
loop_
_entity_poly.entity_id
_entity_poly.type
_entity_poly.pdbx_seq_one_letter_code
_entity_poly.pdbx_strand_id
1 'polypeptide(L)'
;MSSSSFKIINASAGSGKTTSLVYHFLLRLFLESDDIGYRNMLALTFTNKAVNEMKKRILEGLYNLGNKDQSDQTKRLEKNLLNNLSINSNQLRDRSQRILKNILHEYAAFEVITLDSFTNKIIRNFSRELNLPSSYDLIIESKKTFEDITNRILEKVGIDKSLTKLLVSFSLSKVENLKSWDIAFDINEFSKILLNENNRIAISDLRGKDLEKFLKTKKNFLRKRKLIKEKISKKAKEVLKIFAEGNLEKENFIRGTIYNYFKEYSNINL
;
A
#
# COMPACT_ATOMS: atom_id res chain seq x y z
N MET A 1 0.20 42.32 -14.12
CA MET A 1 0.96 41.50 -13.15
C MET A 1 0.38 40.10 -13.18
N SER A 2 1.16 39.10 -13.55
CA SER A 2 0.74 37.69 -13.62
C SER A 2 0.48 37.16 -12.21
N SER A 3 -0.79 37.13 -11.79
CA SER A 3 -1.18 36.43 -10.58
C SER A 3 -0.97 34.93 -10.81
N SER A 4 0.04 34.35 -10.15
CA SER A 4 0.20 32.89 -10.08
C SER A 4 -1.12 32.27 -9.60
N SER A 5 -1.62 31.27 -10.33
CA SER A 5 -2.80 30.48 -9.95
C SER A 5 -2.58 29.64 -8.69
N PHE A 6 -1.34 29.61 -8.18
CA PHE A 6 -0.93 28.82 -7.03
C PHE A 6 -0.38 29.71 -5.91
N LYS A 7 -0.83 29.45 -4.69
CA LYS A 7 -0.36 30.12 -3.46
C LYS A 7 0.17 29.07 -2.48
N ILE A 8 1.47 29.15 -2.19
CA ILE A 8 2.12 28.30 -1.19
C ILE A 8 2.15 29.02 0.14
N ILE A 9 1.70 28.35 1.21
CA ILE A 9 1.80 28.85 2.59
C ILE A 9 2.78 27.96 3.33
N ASN A 10 4.01 28.43 3.49
CA ASN A 10 5.03 27.76 4.29
C ASN A 10 4.80 28.07 5.77
N ALA A 11 4.71 27.05 6.61
CA ALA A 11 4.41 27.26 8.01
C ALA A 11 4.96 26.12 8.90
N SER A 12 5.80 26.47 9.88
CA SER A 12 6.45 25.54 10.82
C SER A 12 5.50 24.98 11.87
N ALA A 13 5.90 24.00 12.69
CA ALA A 13 5.08 23.54 13.82
C ALA A 13 4.71 24.72 14.73
N GLY A 14 3.47 24.77 15.23
CA GLY A 14 2.99 25.86 16.11
C GLY A 14 2.71 27.21 15.46
N SER A 15 2.99 27.41 14.16
CA SER A 15 2.86 28.72 13.47
C SER A 15 1.44 29.10 13.02
N GLY A 16 0.40 28.37 13.45
CA GLY A 16 -0.99 28.70 13.10
C GLY A 16 -1.44 28.29 11.69
N LYS A 17 -0.84 27.23 11.11
CA LYS A 17 -1.19 26.67 9.78
C LYS A 17 -2.69 26.56 9.55
N THR A 18 -3.37 25.87 10.46
CA THR A 18 -4.79 25.59 10.38
C THR A 18 -5.59 26.88 10.43
N THR A 19 -5.21 27.84 11.29
CA THR A 19 -5.84 29.16 11.37
C THR A 19 -5.70 29.93 10.06
N SER A 20 -4.52 29.91 9.44
CA SER A 20 -4.27 30.54 8.14
C SER A 20 -5.10 29.91 7.02
N LEU A 21 -5.19 28.57 6.97
CA LEU A 21 -6.03 27.85 6.01
C LEU A 21 -7.52 28.15 6.20
N VAL A 22 -8.02 28.19 7.44
CA VAL A 22 -9.42 28.55 7.72
C VAL A 22 -9.70 29.99 7.31
N TYR A 23 -8.80 30.93 7.59
CA TYR A 23 -8.92 32.31 7.12
C TYR A 23 -9.02 32.38 5.59
N HIS A 24 -8.13 31.69 4.87
CA HIS A 24 -8.15 31.68 3.41
C HIS A 24 -9.38 30.99 2.84
N PHE A 25 -9.88 29.94 3.49
CA PHE A 25 -11.13 29.29 3.13
C PHE A 25 -12.30 30.28 3.26
N LEU A 26 -12.45 30.92 4.43
CA LEU A 26 -13.51 31.91 4.66
C LEU A 26 -13.40 33.10 3.70
N LEU A 27 -12.19 33.63 3.50
CA LEU A 27 -11.96 34.73 2.55
C LEU A 27 -12.43 34.33 1.14
N ARG A 28 -12.07 33.14 0.66
CA ARG A 28 -12.50 32.67 -0.65
C ARG A 28 -14.01 32.48 -0.71
N LEU A 29 -14.60 31.94 0.35
CA LEU A 29 -16.05 31.72 0.46
C LEU A 29 -16.84 33.04 0.37
N PHE A 30 -16.34 34.12 0.97
CA PHE A 30 -16.97 35.44 0.89
C PHE A 30 -16.68 36.20 -0.41
N LEU A 31 -15.62 35.84 -1.15
CA LEU A 31 -15.33 36.40 -2.48
C LEU A 31 -16.28 35.87 -3.56
N GLU A 32 -16.82 34.67 -3.40
CA GLU A 32 -17.92 34.18 -4.24
C GLU A 32 -19.13 35.09 -4.05
N SER A 33 -19.92 35.32 -5.09
CA SER A 33 -21.07 36.22 -5.04
C SER A 33 -22.31 35.57 -4.41
N ASP A 34 -22.42 34.24 -4.51
CA ASP A 34 -23.52 33.47 -3.96
C ASP A 34 -23.23 32.99 -2.52
N ASP A 35 -24.28 32.50 -1.85
CA ASP A 35 -24.16 31.92 -0.50
C ASP A 35 -24.00 30.38 -0.54
N ILE A 36 -23.72 29.81 -1.72
CA ILE A 36 -23.53 28.37 -1.95
C ILE A 36 -22.14 28.03 -2.52
N GLY A 37 -21.23 29.00 -2.59
CA GLY A 37 -19.91 28.87 -3.20
C GLY A 37 -19.03 27.79 -2.56
N TYR A 38 -19.33 27.39 -1.33
CA TYR A 38 -18.68 26.25 -0.65
C TYR A 38 -18.80 24.95 -1.44
N ARG A 39 -19.84 24.78 -2.27
CA ARG A 39 -20.03 23.60 -3.14
C ARG A 39 -18.93 23.45 -4.19
N ASN A 40 -18.29 24.56 -4.57
CA ASN A 40 -17.21 24.61 -5.56
C ASN A 40 -15.81 24.58 -4.92
N MET A 41 -15.74 24.41 -3.60
CA MET A 41 -14.48 24.45 -2.85
C MET A 41 -14.14 23.05 -2.33
N LEU A 42 -12.90 22.63 -2.56
CA LEU A 42 -12.36 21.36 -2.06
C LEU A 42 -11.19 21.64 -1.12
N ALA A 43 -11.29 21.15 0.12
CA ALA A 43 -10.19 21.17 1.08
C ALA A 43 -9.76 19.74 1.42
N LEU A 44 -8.50 19.42 1.15
CA LEU A 44 -7.93 18.09 1.36
C LEU A 44 -7.00 18.09 2.57
N THR A 45 -7.08 17.04 3.39
CA THR A 45 -6.18 16.83 4.53
C THR A 45 -5.70 15.37 4.61
N PHE A 46 -4.67 15.11 5.41
CA PHE A 46 -4.13 13.76 5.57
C PHE A 46 -4.87 12.90 6.60
N THR A 47 -5.63 13.48 7.52
CA THR A 47 -6.25 12.71 8.62
C THR A 47 -7.68 13.17 8.91
N ASN A 48 -8.51 12.24 9.37
CA ASN A 48 -9.89 12.55 9.79
C ASN A 48 -9.93 13.57 10.94
N LYS A 49 -8.91 13.56 11.82
CA LYS A 49 -8.80 14.56 12.90
C LYS A 49 -8.63 15.98 12.34
N ALA A 50 -7.77 16.15 11.33
CA ALA A 50 -7.57 17.44 10.67
C ALA A 50 -8.81 17.90 9.90
N VAL A 51 -9.53 16.97 9.24
CA VAL A 51 -10.84 17.26 8.63
C VAL A 51 -11.79 17.84 9.68
N ASN A 52 -12.01 17.12 10.78
CA ASN A 52 -12.96 17.52 11.81
C ASN A 52 -12.58 18.85 12.47
N GLU A 53 -11.29 19.05 12.75
CA GLU A 53 -10.79 20.32 13.29
C GLU A 53 -11.04 21.48 12.31
N MET A 54 -10.73 21.30 11.03
CA MET A 54 -10.92 22.32 10.01
C MET A 54 -12.40 22.64 9.79
N LYS A 55 -13.27 21.62 9.70
CA LYS A 55 -14.73 21.81 9.61
C LYS A 55 -15.25 22.59 10.82
N LYS A 56 -14.86 22.19 12.04
CA LYS A 56 -15.25 22.85 13.28
C LYS A 56 -14.90 24.34 13.24
N ARG A 57 -13.63 24.67 12.96
CA ARG A 57 -13.16 26.07 12.93
C ARG A 57 -13.83 26.92 11.86
N ILE A 58 -14.14 26.36 10.68
CA ILE A 58 -14.88 27.08 9.63
C ILE A 58 -16.31 27.38 10.09
N LEU A 59 -17.01 26.40 10.65
CA LEU A 59 -18.39 26.56 11.12
C LEU A 59 -18.47 27.52 12.32
N GLU A 60 -17.55 27.39 13.28
CA GLU A 60 -17.43 28.32 14.41
C GLU A 60 -17.12 29.74 13.93
N GLY A 61 -16.25 29.90 12.94
CA GLY A 61 -15.96 31.18 12.32
C GLY A 61 -17.22 31.83 11.73
N LEU A 62 -17.99 31.08 10.93
CA LEU A 62 -19.25 31.57 10.36
C LEU A 62 -20.29 31.88 11.45
N TYR A 63 -20.41 31.04 12.48
CA TYR A 63 -21.33 31.24 13.59
C TYR A 63 -21.00 32.51 14.38
N ASN A 64 -19.73 32.70 14.74
CA ASN A 64 -19.26 33.85 15.51
C ASN A 64 -19.41 35.16 14.73
N LEU A 65 -19.07 35.16 13.43
CA LEU A 65 -19.28 36.30 12.54
C LEU A 65 -20.77 36.62 12.39
N GLY A 66 -21.64 35.60 12.29
CA GLY A 66 -23.09 35.77 12.21
C GLY A 66 -23.76 36.29 13.50
N ASN A 67 -23.23 35.93 14.66
CA ASN A 67 -23.82 36.29 15.96
C ASN A 67 -23.19 37.51 16.64
N LYS A 68 -22.26 38.20 15.96
CA LYS A 68 -21.56 39.38 16.49
C LYS A 68 -20.87 39.08 17.82
N ASP A 69 -20.20 37.93 17.87
CA ASP A 69 -19.38 37.55 19.01
C ASP A 69 -18.30 38.62 19.26
N GLN A 70 -18.17 39.05 20.51
CA GLN A 70 -17.31 40.18 20.89
C GLN A 70 -15.90 39.74 21.31
N SER A 71 -15.57 38.45 21.18
CA SER A 71 -14.22 37.96 21.45
C SER A 71 -13.18 38.64 20.55
N ASP A 72 -11.97 38.85 21.10
CA ASP A 72 -10.88 39.47 20.36
C ASP A 72 -10.49 38.67 19.10
N GLN A 73 -10.69 37.35 19.12
CA GLN A 73 -10.42 36.49 17.98
C GLN A 73 -11.39 36.76 16.82
N THR A 74 -12.70 36.83 17.11
CA THR A 74 -13.72 37.12 16.10
C THR A 74 -13.55 38.52 15.51
N LYS A 75 -13.29 39.53 16.36
CA LYS A 75 -13.01 40.91 15.89
C LYS A 75 -11.80 40.98 14.97
N ARG A 76 -10.71 40.25 15.28
CA ARG A 76 -9.52 40.17 14.42
C ARG A 76 -9.82 39.49 13.09
N LEU A 77 -10.58 38.39 13.10
CA LEU A 77 -11.00 37.68 11.90
C LEU A 77 -11.85 38.58 11.00
N GLU A 78 -12.88 39.22 11.56
CA GLU A 78 -13.75 40.16 10.88
C GLU A 78 -12.95 41.30 10.25
N LYS A 79 -12.08 41.97 11.01
CA LYS A 79 -11.23 43.05 10.50
C LYS A 79 -10.35 42.59 9.33
N ASN A 80 -9.73 41.43 9.45
CA ASN A 80 -8.88 40.88 8.38
C ASN A 80 -9.67 40.56 7.11
N LEU A 81 -10.88 40.02 7.24
CA LEU A 81 -11.77 39.75 6.11
C LEU A 81 -12.23 41.06 5.45
N LEU A 82 -12.73 42.02 6.22
CA LEU A 82 -13.19 43.32 5.70
C LEU A 82 -12.08 44.10 4.98
N ASN A 83 -10.82 43.97 5.41
CA ASN A 83 -9.69 44.59 4.71
C ASN A 83 -9.47 44.04 3.29
N ASN A 84 -9.97 42.84 3.00
CA ASN A 84 -9.79 42.15 1.72
C ASN A 84 -11.09 41.95 0.94
N LEU A 85 -12.23 42.39 1.49
CA LEU A 85 -13.55 42.23 0.89
C LEU A 85 -14.20 43.61 0.70
N SER A 86 -14.88 43.82 -0.42
CA SER A 86 -15.64 45.04 -0.69
C SER A 86 -17.04 45.00 -0.09
N ILE A 87 -17.17 44.57 1.18
CA ILE A 87 -18.45 44.47 1.91
C ILE A 87 -18.33 45.12 3.29
N ASN A 88 -19.45 45.52 3.87
CA ASN A 88 -19.49 46.04 5.24
C ASN A 88 -19.76 44.93 6.28
N SER A 89 -19.59 45.27 7.57
CA SER A 89 -19.78 44.35 8.70
C SER A 89 -21.18 43.71 8.72
N ASN A 90 -22.23 44.48 8.43
CA ASN A 90 -23.61 43.95 8.39
C ASN A 90 -23.78 42.92 7.26
N GLN A 91 -23.26 43.21 6.07
CA GLN A 91 -23.29 42.28 4.94
C GLN A 91 -22.50 41.00 5.25
N LEU A 92 -21.31 41.11 5.85
CA LEU A 92 -20.52 39.96 6.26
C LEU A 92 -21.29 39.09 7.26
N ARG A 93 -21.96 39.71 8.24
CA ARG A 93 -22.78 39.02 9.24
C ARG A 93 -23.95 38.28 8.60
N ASP A 94 -24.74 38.96 7.79
CA ASP A 94 -25.93 38.35 7.16
C ASP A 94 -25.53 37.21 6.23
N ARG A 95 -24.44 37.39 5.47
CA ARG A 95 -23.88 36.32 4.63
C ARG A 95 -23.37 35.16 5.47
N SER A 96 -22.68 35.41 6.59
CA SER A 96 -22.20 34.36 7.47
C SER A 96 -23.34 33.47 7.98
N GLN A 97 -24.46 34.07 8.38
CA GLN A 97 -25.66 33.34 8.81
C GLN A 97 -26.26 32.50 7.68
N ARG A 98 -26.42 33.08 6.48
CA ARG A 98 -27.00 32.37 5.32
C ARG A 98 -26.11 31.23 4.85
N ILE A 99 -24.81 31.47 4.71
CA ILE A 99 -23.82 30.45 4.33
C ILE A 99 -23.78 29.33 5.36
N LEU A 100 -23.73 29.64 6.67
CA LEU A 100 -23.77 28.63 7.71
C LEU A 100 -25.04 27.78 7.62
N LYS A 101 -26.20 28.42 7.47
CA LYS A 101 -27.48 27.73 7.31
C LYS A 101 -27.47 26.80 6.09
N ASN A 102 -26.97 27.28 4.95
CA ASN A 102 -26.86 26.47 3.73
C ASN A 102 -25.94 25.26 3.92
N ILE A 103 -24.77 25.46 4.54
CA ILE A 103 -23.84 24.37 4.85
C ILE A 103 -24.48 23.33 5.79
N LEU A 104 -25.26 23.76 6.78
CA LEU A 104 -25.92 22.83 7.71
C LEU A 104 -27.06 22.05 7.03
N HIS A 105 -27.78 22.66 6.09
CA HIS A 105 -28.80 21.97 5.30
C HIS A 105 -28.19 20.97 4.30
N GLU A 106 -27.03 21.31 3.72
CA GLU A 106 -26.36 20.50 2.70
C GLU A 106 -24.94 20.13 3.11
N TYR A 107 -24.81 19.56 4.31
CA TYR A 107 -23.50 19.26 4.88
C TYR A 107 -22.64 18.32 4.03
N ALA A 108 -23.29 17.47 3.22
CA ALA A 108 -22.63 16.57 2.28
C ALA A 108 -21.88 17.32 1.16
N ALA A 109 -22.31 18.53 0.79
CA ALA A 109 -21.65 19.35 -0.23
C ALA A 109 -20.50 20.20 0.33
N PHE A 110 -20.27 20.18 1.65
CA PHE A 110 -19.13 20.82 2.30
C PHE A 110 -17.90 19.90 2.26
N GLU A 111 -17.17 19.96 1.15
CA GLU A 111 -16.06 19.06 0.77
C GLU A 111 -14.74 19.40 1.48
N VAL A 112 -14.73 19.32 2.81
CA VAL A 112 -13.49 19.17 3.61
C VAL A 112 -13.32 17.70 3.91
N ILE A 113 -12.39 17.03 3.23
CA ILE A 113 -12.25 15.56 3.28
C ILE A 113 -10.78 15.14 3.33
N THR A 114 -10.53 13.85 3.60
CA THR A 114 -9.18 13.30 3.50
C THR A 114 -8.78 13.04 2.06
N LEU A 115 -7.47 12.98 1.79
CA LEU A 115 -6.94 12.57 0.49
C LEU A 115 -7.45 11.18 0.07
N ASP A 116 -7.56 10.24 1.02
CA ASP A 116 -8.08 8.90 0.75
C ASP A 116 -9.57 8.92 0.39
N SER A 117 -10.38 9.71 1.13
CA SER A 117 -11.81 9.87 0.84
C SER A 117 -12.03 10.48 -0.54
N PHE A 118 -11.21 11.47 -0.90
CA PHE A 118 -11.23 12.10 -2.23
C PHE A 118 -10.86 11.10 -3.33
N THR A 119 -9.80 10.33 -3.12
CA THR A 119 -9.34 9.29 -4.06
C THR A 119 -10.41 8.22 -4.26
N ASN A 120 -11.03 7.75 -3.17
CA ASN A 120 -12.14 6.81 -3.24
C ASN A 120 -13.34 7.39 -4.00
N LYS A 121 -13.67 8.66 -3.78
CA LYS A 121 -14.74 9.35 -4.52
C LYS A 121 -14.46 9.39 -6.02
N ILE A 122 -13.22 9.66 -6.42
CA ILE A 122 -12.78 9.59 -7.82
C ILE A 122 -12.94 8.16 -8.35
N ILE A 123 -12.34 7.17 -7.70
CA ILE A 123 -12.39 5.76 -8.14
C ILE A 123 -13.84 5.30 -8.32
N ARG A 124 -14.73 5.67 -7.38
CA ARG A 124 -16.14 5.30 -7.43
C ARG A 124 -16.85 5.87 -8.65
N ASN A 125 -16.55 7.13 -9.00
CA ASN A 125 -17.10 7.79 -10.19
C ASN A 125 -16.59 7.16 -11.49
N PHE A 126 -15.40 6.55 -11.48
CA PHE A 126 -14.80 5.85 -12.62
C PHE A 126 -14.87 4.32 -12.51
N SER A 127 -15.73 3.79 -11.63
CA SER A 127 -15.77 2.35 -11.33
C SER A 127 -16.04 1.51 -12.58
N ARG A 128 -16.93 2.00 -13.45
CA ARG A 128 -17.28 1.33 -14.71
C ARG A 128 -16.09 1.27 -15.67
N GLU A 129 -15.36 2.36 -15.83
CA GLU A 129 -14.18 2.49 -16.70
C GLU A 129 -13.02 1.63 -16.19
N LEU A 130 -12.94 1.44 -14.88
CA LEU A 130 -11.95 0.59 -14.23
C LEU A 130 -12.35 -0.89 -14.15
N ASN A 131 -13.49 -1.28 -14.74
CA ASN A 131 -14.07 -2.63 -14.59
C ASN A 131 -14.23 -3.08 -13.13
N LEU A 132 -14.54 -2.13 -12.24
CA LEU A 132 -14.84 -2.38 -10.83
C LEU A 132 -16.35 -2.57 -10.66
N PRO A 133 -16.78 -3.43 -9.71
CA PRO A 133 -18.19 -3.51 -9.33
C PRO A 133 -18.72 -2.15 -8.88
N SER A 134 -19.97 -1.84 -9.20
CA SER A 134 -20.64 -0.60 -8.78
C SER A 134 -20.77 -0.47 -7.25
N SER A 135 -20.83 -1.61 -6.56
CA SER A 135 -20.72 -1.75 -5.11
C SER A 135 -19.45 -2.53 -4.78
N TYR A 136 -18.36 -1.83 -4.43
CA TYR A 136 -17.17 -2.44 -3.84
C TYR A 136 -17.01 -1.98 -2.39
N ASP A 137 -16.57 -2.90 -1.55
CA ASP A 137 -16.20 -2.59 -0.17
C ASP A 137 -14.75 -2.16 -0.11
N LEU A 138 -14.49 -1.05 0.59
CA LEU A 138 -13.14 -0.63 0.89
C LEU A 138 -12.58 -1.46 2.04
N ILE A 139 -11.60 -2.30 1.72
CA ILE A 139 -10.89 -3.09 2.73
C ILE A 139 -9.62 -2.35 3.12
N ILE A 140 -9.59 -1.85 4.37
CA ILE A 140 -8.42 -1.15 4.94
C ILE A 140 -7.42 -2.17 5.52
N GLU A 141 -7.91 -3.30 6.02
CA GLU A 141 -7.08 -4.35 6.65
C GLU A 141 -6.61 -5.39 5.64
N SER A 142 -5.40 -5.19 5.11
CA SER A 142 -4.79 -6.13 4.16
C SER A 142 -4.47 -7.49 4.79
N LYS A 143 -4.11 -7.55 6.08
CA LYS A 143 -3.61 -8.79 6.71
C LYS A 143 -4.68 -9.89 6.79
N LYS A 144 -5.86 -9.60 7.33
CA LYS A 144 -6.96 -10.56 7.45
C LYS A 144 -7.40 -11.06 6.07
N THR A 145 -7.44 -10.15 5.10
CA THR A 145 -7.76 -10.47 3.71
C THR A 145 -6.80 -11.51 3.12
N PHE A 146 -5.50 -11.43 3.44
CA PHE A 146 -4.54 -12.42 2.95
C PHE A 146 -4.61 -13.76 3.65
N GLU A 147 -4.95 -13.78 4.94
CA GLU A 147 -5.26 -15.02 5.65
C GLU A 147 -6.47 -15.71 5.00
N ASP A 148 -7.52 -14.95 4.69
CA ASP A 148 -8.71 -15.47 3.99
C ASP A 148 -8.37 -15.97 2.58
N ILE A 149 -7.55 -15.24 1.82
CA ILE A 149 -7.09 -15.69 0.48
C ILE A 149 -6.28 -16.98 0.61
N THR A 150 -5.38 -17.07 1.59
CA THR A 150 -4.56 -18.26 1.83
C THR A 150 -5.45 -19.45 2.16
N ASN A 151 -6.41 -19.27 3.06
CA ASN A 151 -7.38 -20.31 3.42
C ASN A 151 -8.18 -20.78 2.20
N ARG A 152 -8.67 -19.86 1.36
CA ARG A 152 -9.38 -20.22 0.11
C ARG A 152 -8.51 -21.00 -0.89
N ILE A 153 -7.20 -20.75 -0.93
CA ILE A 153 -6.27 -21.56 -1.74
C ILE A 153 -6.15 -22.96 -1.14
N LEU A 154 -6.04 -23.06 0.18
CA LEU A 154 -5.91 -24.33 0.89
C LEU A 154 -7.20 -25.15 0.85
N GLU A 155 -8.38 -24.54 0.86
CA GLU A 155 -9.67 -25.22 0.67
C GLU A 155 -9.78 -25.94 -0.68
N LYS A 156 -9.05 -25.47 -1.70
CA LYS A 156 -8.99 -26.15 -3.00
C LYS A 156 -8.07 -27.37 -3.00
N VAL A 157 -7.28 -27.58 -1.94
CA VAL A 157 -6.48 -28.79 -1.77
C VAL A 157 -7.41 -29.97 -1.57
N GLY A 158 -7.15 -31.07 -2.28
CA GLY A 158 -8.03 -32.24 -2.34
C GLY A 158 -9.09 -32.16 -3.44
N ILE A 159 -9.52 -30.95 -3.85
CA ILE A 159 -10.46 -30.75 -4.96
C ILE A 159 -9.69 -30.64 -6.28
N ASP A 160 -8.74 -29.70 -6.37
CA ASP A 160 -7.88 -29.52 -7.53
C ASP A 160 -6.64 -30.42 -7.42
N LYS A 161 -6.59 -31.46 -8.26
CA LYS A 161 -5.49 -32.44 -8.27
C LYS A 161 -4.14 -31.81 -8.62
N SER A 162 -4.10 -30.82 -9.51
CA SER A 162 -2.87 -30.17 -9.96
C SER A 162 -2.31 -29.26 -8.88
N LEU A 163 -3.17 -28.43 -8.28
CA LEU A 163 -2.80 -27.57 -7.16
C LEU A 163 -2.36 -28.40 -5.94
N THR A 164 -3.09 -29.47 -5.63
CA THR A 164 -2.77 -30.38 -4.52
C THR A 164 -1.37 -30.97 -4.69
N LYS A 165 -1.06 -31.52 -5.88
CA LYS A 165 0.27 -32.07 -6.19
C LYS A 165 1.36 -31.01 -6.04
N LEU A 166 1.12 -29.78 -6.49
CA LEU A 166 2.07 -28.69 -6.36
C LEU A 166 2.35 -28.38 -4.88
N LEU A 167 1.32 -28.12 -4.09
CA LEU A 167 1.44 -27.72 -2.69
C LEU A 167 2.05 -28.83 -1.81
N VAL A 168 1.68 -30.10 -2.05
CA VAL A 168 2.32 -31.25 -1.39
C VAL A 168 3.80 -31.33 -1.77
N SER A 169 4.14 -31.21 -3.06
CA SER A 169 5.53 -31.23 -3.50
C SER A 169 6.36 -30.08 -2.91
N PHE A 170 5.72 -28.94 -2.68
CA PHE A 170 6.35 -27.78 -2.05
C PHE A 170 6.60 -28.03 -0.58
N SER A 171 5.60 -28.52 0.16
CA SER A 171 5.74 -28.87 1.58
C SER A 171 6.83 -29.92 1.80
N LEU A 172 6.85 -31.01 1.01
CA LEU A 172 7.89 -32.03 1.07
C LEU A 172 9.28 -31.44 0.81
N SER A 173 9.41 -30.57 -0.20
CA SER A 173 10.70 -29.91 -0.48
C SER A 173 11.17 -28.99 0.64
N LYS A 174 10.27 -28.43 1.47
CA LYS A 174 10.66 -27.67 2.65
C LYS A 174 11.24 -28.59 3.73
N VAL A 175 10.60 -29.72 3.98
CA VAL A 175 11.08 -30.72 4.95
C VAL A 175 12.45 -31.26 4.55
N GLU A 176 12.66 -31.57 3.27
CA GLU A 176 13.98 -31.98 2.74
C GLU A 176 15.07 -30.93 2.98
N ASN A 177 14.70 -29.65 3.02
CA ASN A 177 15.62 -28.54 3.30
C ASN A 177 15.63 -28.12 4.78
N LEU A 178 15.16 -28.98 5.69
CA LEU A 178 15.12 -28.74 7.14
C LEU A 178 14.29 -27.50 7.53
N LYS A 179 13.25 -27.17 6.75
CA LYS A 179 12.30 -26.08 7.02
C LYS A 179 10.95 -26.61 7.49
N SER A 180 10.14 -25.73 8.08
CA SER A 180 8.76 -26.03 8.46
C SER A 180 7.93 -26.52 7.26
N TRP A 181 7.10 -27.54 7.49
CA TRP A 181 6.16 -28.07 6.50
C TRP A 181 5.01 -27.10 6.19
N ASP A 182 4.77 -26.13 7.08
CA ASP A 182 3.70 -25.15 6.96
C ASP A 182 3.94 -24.24 5.75
N ILE A 183 3.16 -24.50 4.70
CA ILE A 183 3.12 -23.73 3.46
C ILE A 183 2.12 -22.57 3.54
N ALA A 184 1.16 -22.60 4.47
CA ALA A 184 0.18 -21.53 4.64
C ALA A 184 0.88 -20.26 5.09
N PHE A 185 1.81 -20.39 6.04
CA PHE A 185 2.67 -19.29 6.46
C PHE A 185 3.44 -18.68 5.28
N ASP A 186 4.08 -19.48 4.43
CA ASP A 186 4.84 -18.94 3.29
C ASP A 186 3.95 -18.24 2.27
N ILE A 187 2.76 -18.78 2.00
CA ILE A 187 1.79 -18.16 1.08
C ILE A 187 1.37 -16.79 1.63
N ASN A 188 1.11 -16.70 2.95
CA ASN A 188 0.73 -15.45 3.60
C ASN A 188 1.90 -14.45 3.67
N GLU A 189 3.13 -14.89 3.88
CA GLU A 189 4.29 -13.99 3.78
C GLU A 189 4.53 -13.52 2.34
N PHE A 190 4.37 -14.41 1.36
CA PHE A 190 4.50 -14.06 -0.05
C PHE A 190 3.42 -13.08 -0.49
N SER A 191 2.20 -13.20 0.01
CA SER A 191 1.10 -12.31 -0.36
C SER A 191 1.37 -10.84 0.02
N LYS A 192 2.10 -10.59 1.12
CA LYS A 192 2.56 -9.24 1.51
C LYS A 192 3.49 -8.61 0.47
N ILE A 193 4.30 -9.43 -0.22
CA ILE A 193 5.20 -8.97 -1.30
C ILE A 193 4.37 -8.38 -2.45
N LEU A 194 3.15 -8.88 -2.68
CA LEU A 194 2.26 -8.42 -3.76
C LEU A 194 1.78 -6.97 -3.56
N LEU A 195 1.74 -6.46 -2.33
CA LEU A 195 1.36 -5.07 -2.05
C LEU A 195 2.52 -4.08 -2.16
N ASN A 196 3.75 -4.58 -2.20
CA ASN A 196 4.90 -3.71 -2.26
C ASN A 196 5.13 -3.28 -3.71
N GLU A 197 4.86 -2.01 -3.99
CA GLU A 197 4.98 -1.41 -5.34
C GLU A 197 6.37 -1.61 -5.94
N ASN A 198 7.43 -1.67 -5.11
CA ASN A 198 8.80 -1.91 -5.57
C ASN A 198 8.96 -3.28 -6.25
N ASN A 199 8.09 -4.24 -5.96
CA ASN A 199 8.13 -5.59 -6.53
C ASN A 199 7.27 -5.74 -7.79
N ARG A 200 6.56 -4.69 -8.20
CA ARG A 200 5.57 -4.75 -9.30
C ARG A 200 6.16 -5.27 -10.61
N ILE A 201 7.38 -4.86 -10.95
CA ILE A 201 8.06 -5.29 -12.20
C ILE A 201 8.33 -6.80 -12.15
N ALA A 202 8.96 -7.29 -11.08
CA ALA A 202 9.27 -8.71 -10.90
C ALA A 202 8.01 -9.59 -10.84
N ILE A 203 6.91 -9.08 -10.25
CA ILE A 203 5.62 -9.76 -10.22
C ILE A 203 4.98 -9.79 -11.62
N SER A 204 5.14 -8.72 -12.40
CA SER A 204 4.65 -8.67 -13.78
C SER A 204 5.27 -9.75 -14.65
N ASP A 205 6.55 -10.09 -14.43
CA ASP A 205 7.22 -11.20 -15.13
C ASP A 205 6.64 -12.57 -14.81
N LEU A 206 5.84 -12.70 -13.75
CA LEU A 206 5.11 -13.92 -13.41
C LEU A 206 3.74 -13.98 -14.08
N ARG A 207 3.16 -12.84 -14.50
CA ARG A 207 1.87 -12.82 -15.20
C ARG A 207 2.00 -13.56 -16.54
N GLY A 208 1.05 -14.46 -16.81
CA GLY A 208 1.02 -15.26 -18.04
C GLY A 208 1.98 -16.46 -18.05
N LYS A 209 2.73 -16.71 -16.97
CA LYS A 209 3.44 -17.98 -16.82
C LYS A 209 2.45 -19.07 -16.41
N ASP A 210 2.22 -20.01 -17.32
CA ASP A 210 1.37 -21.15 -17.10
C ASP A 210 1.99 -22.14 -16.08
N LEU A 211 1.13 -22.67 -15.21
CA LEU A 211 1.48 -23.62 -14.16
C LEU A 211 2.00 -24.93 -14.77
N GLU A 212 1.39 -25.43 -15.85
CA GLU A 212 1.84 -26.67 -16.47
C GLU A 212 3.23 -26.51 -17.09
N LYS A 213 3.47 -25.40 -17.80
CA LYS A 213 4.79 -25.03 -18.31
C LYS A 213 5.82 -24.92 -17.19
N PHE A 214 5.47 -24.32 -16.06
CA PHE A 214 6.34 -24.24 -14.88
C PHE A 214 6.67 -25.63 -14.32
N LEU A 215 5.66 -26.48 -14.11
CA LEU A 215 5.84 -27.85 -13.61
C LEU A 215 6.73 -28.68 -14.54
N LYS A 216 6.55 -28.57 -15.86
CA LYS A 216 7.40 -29.22 -16.86
C LYS A 216 8.85 -28.73 -16.78
N THR A 217 9.04 -27.42 -16.63
CA THR A 217 10.37 -26.80 -16.47
C THR A 217 11.05 -27.28 -15.18
N LYS A 218 10.32 -27.30 -14.05
CA LYS A 218 10.80 -27.82 -12.76
C LYS A 218 11.24 -29.28 -12.89
N LYS A 219 10.43 -30.13 -13.53
CA LYS A 219 10.77 -31.55 -13.75
C LYS A 219 12.05 -31.71 -14.57
N ASN A 220 12.20 -30.93 -15.64
CA ASN A 220 13.41 -30.95 -16.47
C ASN A 220 14.65 -30.46 -15.70
N PHE A 221 14.50 -29.41 -14.89
CA PHE A 221 15.57 -28.90 -14.03
C PHE A 221 16.01 -29.94 -13.01
N LEU A 222 15.07 -30.57 -12.29
CA LEU A 222 15.37 -31.62 -11.31
C LEU A 222 16.05 -32.83 -11.96
N ARG A 223 15.61 -33.24 -13.16
CA ARG A 223 16.26 -34.32 -13.93
C ARG A 223 17.69 -33.96 -14.30
N LYS A 224 17.93 -32.76 -14.84
CA LYS A 224 19.29 -32.29 -15.17
C LYS A 224 20.18 -32.23 -13.93
N ARG A 225 19.65 -31.72 -12.82
CA ARG A 225 20.35 -31.67 -11.53
C ARG A 225 20.76 -33.06 -11.06
N LYS A 226 19.86 -34.05 -11.14
CA LYS A 226 20.16 -35.44 -10.80
C LYS A 226 21.27 -36.02 -11.67
N LEU A 227 21.19 -35.85 -13.00
CA LEU A 227 22.22 -36.33 -13.93
C LEU A 227 23.59 -35.70 -13.66
N ILE A 228 23.63 -34.41 -13.30
CA ILE A 228 24.88 -33.73 -12.93
C ILE A 228 25.44 -34.30 -11.62
N LYS A 229 24.59 -34.50 -10.60
CA LYS A 229 25.00 -35.16 -9.34
C LYS A 229 25.56 -36.56 -9.57
N GLU A 230 24.93 -37.37 -10.43
CA GLU A 230 25.41 -38.71 -10.79
C GLU A 230 26.79 -38.65 -11.47
N LYS A 231 27.00 -37.71 -12.40
CA LYS A 231 28.31 -37.49 -13.04
C LYS A 231 29.38 -37.08 -12.04
N ILE A 232 29.05 -36.21 -11.09
CA ILE A 232 29.97 -35.77 -10.04
C ILE A 232 30.33 -36.94 -9.13
N SER A 233 29.34 -37.71 -8.67
CA SER A 233 29.57 -38.91 -7.83
C SER A 233 30.42 -39.94 -8.55
N LYS A 234 30.17 -40.19 -9.85
CA LYS A 234 30.98 -41.12 -10.65
C LYS A 234 32.44 -40.66 -10.76
N LYS A 235 32.68 -39.39 -11.12
CA LYS A 235 34.05 -38.84 -11.17
C LYS A 235 34.75 -38.88 -9.81
N ALA A 236 34.03 -38.59 -8.73
CA ALA A 236 34.58 -38.66 -7.39
C ALA A 236 35.01 -40.09 -7.02
N LYS A 237 34.21 -41.11 -7.38
CA LYS A 237 34.56 -42.52 -7.20
C LYS A 237 35.76 -42.93 -8.05
N GLU A 238 35.86 -42.45 -9.29
CA GLU A 238 37.01 -42.69 -10.16
C GLU A 238 38.30 -42.13 -9.55
N VAL A 239 38.27 -40.91 -9.03
CA VAL A 239 39.43 -40.29 -8.36
C VAL A 239 39.82 -41.03 -7.08
N LEU A 240 38.84 -41.43 -6.25
CA LEU A 240 39.12 -42.25 -5.06
C LEU A 240 39.72 -43.61 -5.41
N LYS A 241 39.35 -44.18 -6.56
CA LYS A 241 39.95 -45.42 -7.07
C LYS A 241 41.41 -45.23 -7.47
N ILE A 242 41.74 -44.12 -8.13
CA ILE A 242 43.13 -43.75 -8.46
C ILE A 242 43.96 -43.60 -7.18
N PHE A 243 43.40 -42.99 -6.13
CA PHE A 243 44.08 -42.89 -4.84
C PHE A 243 44.36 -44.28 -4.24
N ALA A 244 43.38 -45.19 -4.29
CA ALA A 244 43.55 -46.57 -3.81
C ALA A 244 44.58 -47.36 -4.64
N GLU A 245 44.55 -47.26 -5.97
CA GLU A 245 45.51 -47.92 -6.88
C GLU A 245 46.95 -47.40 -6.67
N GLY A 246 47.10 -46.13 -6.26
CA GLY A 246 48.39 -45.51 -5.93
C GLY A 246 48.84 -45.67 -4.47
N ASN A 247 48.13 -46.45 -3.63
CA ASN A 247 48.36 -46.54 -2.17
C ASN A 247 48.40 -45.17 -1.47
N LEU A 248 47.60 -44.21 -1.95
CA LEU A 248 47.44 -42.89 -1.34
C LEU A 248 46.27 -42.91 -0.35
N GLU A 249 46.60 -42.96 0.92
CA GLU A 249 45.68 -42.87 2.05
C GLU A 249 45.37 -41.40 2.42
N LYS A 250 44.41 -41.22 3.32
CA LYS A 250 43.93 -39.88 3.72
C LYS A 250 45.07 -39.02 4.29
N GLU A 251 46.00 -39.65 4.97
CA GLU A 251 47.16 -39.09 5.66
C GLU A 251 48.19 -38.52 4.68
N ASN A 252 48.19 -38.99 3.43
CA ASN A 252 49.07 -38.47 2.38
C ASN A 252 48.65 -37.09 1.86
N PHE A 253 47.45 -36.60 2.24
CA PHE A 253 46.95 -35.30 1.83
C PHE A 253 46.92 -34.32 3.01
N ILE A 254 47.27 -33.06 2.76
CA ILE A 254 47.27 -32.00 3.79
C ILE A 254 45.89 -31.93 4.46
N ARG A 255 45.86 -32.27 5.76
CA ARG A 255 44.64 -32.35 6.60
C ARG A 255 43.55 -33.29 6.05
N GLY A 256 43.88 -34.21 5.14
CA GLY A 256 42.93 -35.09 4.46
C GLY A 256 41.89 -34.36 3.61
N THR A 257 42.10 -33.08 3.28
CA THR A 257 41.10 -32.20 2.66
C THR A 257 40.63 -32.70 1.30
N ILE A 258 41.57 -33.01 0.40
CA ILE A 258 41.28 -33.50 -0.95
C ILE A 258 40.59 -34.87 -0.90
N TYR A 259 41.08 -35.77 -0.05
CA TYR A 259 40.48 -37.10 0.14
C TYR A 259 39.04 -37.00 0.66
N ASN A 260 38.82 -36.18 1.70
CA ASN A 260 37.50 -35.96 2.28
C ASN A 260 36.54 -35.29 1.30
N TYR A 261 37.01 -34.35 0.48
CA TYR A 261 36.22 -33.73 -0.58
C TYR A 261 35.67 -34.81 -1.52
N PHE A 262 36.52 -35.61 -2.16
CA PHE A 262 36.03 -36.65 -3.07
C PHE A 262 35.21 -37.73 -2.35
N LYS A 263 35.50 -38.03 -1.08
CA LYS A 263 34.67 -38.94 -0.26
C LYS A 263 33.26 -38.39 -0.05
N GLU A 264 33.12 -37.11 0.28
CA GLU A 264 31.82 -36.45 0.41
C GLU A 264 31.04 -36.46 -0.91
N TYR A 265 31.70 -36.05 -2.01
CA TYR A 265 31.07 -35.99 -3.34
C TYR A 265 30.75 -37.36 -3.93
N SER A 266 31.43 -38.43 -3.49
CA SER A 266 31.09 -39.80 -3.89
C SER A 266 29.76 -40.29 -3.29
N ASN A 267 29.37 -39.74 -2.13
CA ASN A 267 28.18 -40.09 -1.37
C ASN A 267 27.12 -38.98 -1.37
N ILE A 268 27.14 -38.07 -2.34
CA ILE A 268 26.06 -37.08 -2.49
C ILE A 268 24.72 -37.82 -2.53
N ASN A 269 23.85 -37.51 -1.57
CA ASN A 269 22.47 -37.98 -1.56
C ASN A 269 21.81 -37.62 -2.91
N LEU A 270 21.53 -38.68 -3.67
CA LEU A 270 20.93 -38.65 -5.01
C LEU A 270 19.42 -38.44 -4.95
#